data_AF-A0A8M8V5V6-F1
#
_entry.id   AF-A0A8M8V5V6-F1
#
_cell.length_a   1.000
_cell.length_b   1.000
_cell.length_c   1.000
_cell.angle_alpha   90.00
_cell.angle_beta   90.00
_cell.angle_gamma   90.00
#
_symmetry.space_group_name_H-M   'P 1'
#
loop_
_entity.id
_entity.type
_entity.pdbx_description
1 polymer ?
#
loop_
_entity_poly.entity_id
_entity_poly.type
_entity_poly.pdbx_seq_one_letter_code
_entity_poly.pdbx_strand_id
1 'polypeptide(L)'
;MELVALGTETHSSIICTSDHNSVMGFKPAVGLTSRAGVIPMTPRLDTVGPICRTVSDAVSVLDVIAGISASQLSIFILFKEERCRVIDNLKIDDVETILEPNHSGEVSIMMAEFKAAINIYLKELVESPVWSLVDIIAFNESNAELEKLTEYDHHTFIAAQKTDDLGEHEKTILEKLENLSCNGFEKLMKENELDAVVIPGTCACPIFAFGGSPAITGPVGYATDGCRLESVLGD
;
A
#
# COMPACT_ATOMS: atom_id res chain seq x y z
N MET A 1 6.70 11.18 -24.34
CA MET A 1 6.31 10.86 -22.95
C MET A 1 4.82 10.64 -22.99
N GLU A 2 4.38 9.44 -22.66
CA GLU A 2 2.96 9.09 -22.62
C GLU A 2 2.31 9.61 -21.33
N LEU A 3 0.97 9.61 -21.28
CA LEU A 3 0.22 10.01 -20.10
C LEU A 3 0.48 9.00 -18.95
N VAL A 4 0.89 9.51 -17.79
CA VAL A 4 1.10 8.76 -16.55
C VAL A 4 0.18 9.30 -15.46
N ALA A 5 -0.09 8.49 -14.45
CA ALA A 5 -0.84 8.88 -13.26
C ALA A 5 -0.02 8.61 -12.00
N LEU A 6 -0.38 9.29 -10.90
CA LEU A 6 0.08 8.96 -9.56
C LEU A 6 -1.09 8.36 -8.79
N GLY A 7 -0.81 7.32 -8.01
CA GLY A 7 -1.71 6.76 -7.02
C GLY A 7 -1.07 6.79 -5.63
N THR A 8 -1.89 6.54 -4.62
CA THR A 8 -1.44 6.33 -3.25
C THR A 8 -1.79 4.91 -2.83
N GLU A 9 -0.92 4.28 -2.05
CA GLU A 9 -1.19 2.97 -1.50
C GLU A 9 -0.92 2.94 0.00
N THR A 10 -1.95 2.53 0.74
CA THR A 10 -1.86 2.13 2.15
C THR A 10 -1.79 0.60 2.22
N HIS A 11 -2.73 -0.04 1.52
CA HIS A 11 -2.84 -1.49 1.46
C HIS A 11 -3.42 -1.88 0.09
N SER A 12 -2.56 -2.21 -0.88
CA SER A 12 -2.89 -2.68 -2.24
C SER A 12 -3.47 -1.65 -3.23
N SER A 13 -3.83 -0.43 -2.85
CA SER A 13 -4.59 0.49 -3.72
C SER A 13 -3.96 0.83 -5.09
N ILE A 14 -2.63 0.86 -5.21
CA ILE A 14 -1.94 1.05 -6.51
C ILE A 14 -1.89 -0.28 -7.25
N ILE A 15 -1.41 -1.33 -6.58
CA ILE A 15 -1.20 -2.65 -7.17
C ILE A 15 -2.53 -3.26 -7.64
N CYS A 16 -3.56 -3.30 -6.81
CA CYS A 16 -4.84 -3.89 -7.15
C CYS A 16 -5.51 -3.16 -8.31
N THR A 17 -5.53 -1.82 -8.29
CA THR A 17 -6.13 -1.03 -9.37
C THR A 17 -5.38 -1.25 -10.68
N SER A 18 -4.05 -1.33 -10.62
CA SER A 18 -3.23 -1.52 -11.82
C SER A 18 -3.41 -2.92 -12.42
N ASP A 19 -3.45 -3.94 -11.57
CA ASP A 19 -3.75 -5.32 -11.94
C ASP A 19 -5.14 -5.45 -12.57
N HIS A 20 -6.15 -4.80 -11.98
CA HIS A 20 -7.54 -4.77 -12.49
C HIS A 20 -7.72 -3.91 -13.75
N ASN A 21 -6.76 -3.07 -14.12
CA ASN A 21 -6.82 -2.21 -15.31
C ASN A 21 -5.75 -2.47 -16.38
N SER A 22 -4.87 -3.47 -16.19
CA SER A 22 -3.90 -3.97 -17.18
C SER A 22 -2.92 -2.87 -17.50
N VAL A 23 -2.46 -2.22 -16.45
CA VAL A 23 -1.45 -1.19 -16.47
C VAL A 23 -0.39 -1.56 -15.44
N MET A 24 0.77 -0.96 -15.59
CA MET A 24 1.81 -1.09 -14.59
C MET A 24 1.46 -0.28 -13.35
N GLY A 25 1.62 -0.87 -12.18
CA GLY A 25 1.49 -0.22 -10.88
C GLY A 25 2.75 -0.40 -10.07
N PHE A 26 3.26 0.68 -9.49
CA PHE A 26 4.45 0.64 -8.65
C PHE A 26 4.14 1.24 -7.29
N LYS A 27 4.25 0.41 -6.25
CA LYS A 27 4.22 0.82 -4.86
C LYS A 27 5.67 0.97 -4.38
N PRO A 28 6.18 2.20 -4.17
CA PRO A 28 7.52 2.37 -3.63
C PRO A 28 7.65 1.83 -2.21
N ALA A 29 8.88 1.58 -1.79
CA ALA A 29 9.17 1.38 -0.37
C ALA A 29 8.68 2.59 0.42
N VAL A 30 8.07 2.35 1.60
CA VAL A 30 7.60 3.44 2.45
C VAL A 30 8.77 4.37 2.78
N GLY A 31 8.60 5.67 2.53
CA GLY A 31 9.64 6.68 2.75
C GLY A 31 10.50 7.01 1.53
N LEU A 32 10.39 6.26 0.42
CA LEU A 32 11.08 6.64 -0.82
C LEU A 32 10.50 7.91 -1.44
N THR A 33 9.17 8.04 -1.45
CA THR A 33 8.46 9.21 -2.00
C THR A 33 7.84 10.04 -0.88
N SER A 34 7.77 11.37 -1.08
CA SER A 34 7.14 12.26 -0.12
C SER A 34 5.62 12.06 -0.10
N ARG A 35 5.02 12.18 1.09
CA ARG A 35 3.56 12.21 1.30
C ARG A 35 3.03 13.61 1.60
N ALA A 36 3.88 14.64 1.53
CA ALA A 36 3.46 16.01 1.84
C ALA A 36 2.32 16.46 0.91
N GLY A 37 1.25 17.00 1.49
CA GLY A 37 0.06 17.44 0.75
C GLY A 37 -0.92 16.33 0.35
N VAL A 38 -0.60 15.07 0.62
CA VAL A 38 -1.51 13.93 0.39
C VAL A 38 -2.41 13.73 1.61
N ILE A 39 -3.72 13.56 1.39
CA ILE A 39 -4.67 13.21 2.46
C ILE A 39 -4.26 11.83 3.02
N PRO A 40 -3.93 11.72 4.31
CA PRO A 40 -3.36 10.50 4.86
C PRO A 40 -4.45 9.46 5.19
N MET A 41 -4.06 8.18 5.13
CA MET A 41 -4.81 7.08 5.73
C MET A 41 -4.02 6.49 6.90
N THR A 42 -2.77 6.09 6.66
CA THR A 42 -1.93 5.47 7.67
C THR A 42 -0.47 5.81 7.34
N PRO A 43 0.13 6.83 7.98
CA PRO A 43 1.45 7.33 7.59
C PRO A 43 2.58 6.29 7.59
N ARG A 44 2.44 5.22 8.38
CA ARG A 44 3.35 4.07 8.43
C ARG A 44 3.35 3.23 7.16
N LEU A 45 2.24 3.21 6.43
CA LEU A 45 2.05 2.38 5.24
C LEU A 45 1.92 3.19 3.95
N ASP A 46 1.45 4.43 4.07
CA ASP A 46 1.16 5.29 2.93
C ASP A 46 2.42 5.53 2.07
N THR A 47 2.25 5.43 0.76
CA THR A 47 3.25 5.76 -0.24
C THR A 47 2.60 6.29 -1.51
N VAL A 48 3.31 7.14 -2.25
CA VAL A 48 2.87 7.68 -3.54
C VAL A 48 3.67 7.02 -4.64
N GLY A 49 3.01 6.46 -5.65
CA GLY A 49 3.68 5.73 -6.72
C GLY A 49 3.00 5.88 -8.08
N PRO A 50 3.73 5.60 -9.18
CA PRO A 50 3.19 5.75 -10.53
C PRO A 50 2.28 4.59 -10.95
N ILE A 51 1.27 4.95 -11.75
CA ILE A 51 0.47 4.04 -12.56
C ILE A 51 0.65 4.44 -14.03
N CYS A 52 1.10 3.51 -14.88
CA CYS A 52 1.53 3.81 -16.25
C CYS A 52 1.45 2.59 -17.18
N ARG A 53 1.77 2.73 -18.46
CA ARG A 53 1.69 1.60 -19.41
C ARG A 53 2.97 0.78 -19.51
N THR A 54 4.12 1.35 -19.16
CA THR A 54 5.42 0.69 -19.33
C THR A 54 6.29 0.84 -18.10
N VAL A 55 7.18 -0.12 -17.86
CA VAL A 55 8.18 -0.03 -16.79
C VAL A 55 9.04 1.23 -16.96
N SER A 56 9.39 1.59 -18.20
CA SER A 56 10.20 2.76 -18.49
C SER A 56 9.54 4.07 -18.06
N ASP A 57 8.22 4.19 -18.21
CA ASP A 57 7.48 5.37 -17.75
C ASP A 57 7.50 5.48 -16.23
N ALA A 58 7.30 4.36 -15.52
CA ALA A 58 7.37 4.35 -14.06
C ALA A 58 8.74 4.73 -13.52
N VAL A 59 9.81 4.21 -14.11
CA VAL A 59 11.18 4.59 -13.73
C VAL A 59 11.37 6.10 -13.92
N SER A 60 10.95 6.63 -15.06
CA SER A 60 11.05 8.07 -15.35
C SER A 60 10.27 8.93 -14.35
N VAL A 61 9.12 8.46 -13.84
CA VAL A 61 8.36 9.17 -12.81
C VAL A 61 9.03 9.05 -11.45
N LEU A 62 9.48 7.85 -11.06
CA LEU A 62 10.16 7.61 -9.78
C LEU A 62 11.44 8.43 -9.64
N ASP A 63 12.21 8.59 -10.72
CA ASP A 63 13.40 9.45 -10.77
C ASP A 63 13.08 10.91 -10.39
N VAL A 64 11.85 11.36 -10.61
CA VAL A 64 11.40 12.73 -10.31
C VAL A 64 10.82 12.83 -8.90
N ILE A 65 10.03 11.85 -8.45
CA ILE A 65 9.24 11.96 -7.21
C ILE A 65 9.91 11.35 -5.98
N ALA A 66 10.98 10.56 -6.15
CA ALA A 66 11.76 10.06 -5.03
C ALA A 66 12.39 11.22 -4.26
N GLY A 67 12.21 11.23 -2.93
CA GLY A 67 12.71 12.29 -2.03
C GLY A 67 14.21 12.21 -1.75
N ILE A 68 14.90 11.21 -2.31
CA ILE A 68 16.35 11.01 -2.22
C ILE A 68 16.98 11.64 -3.46
N SER A 69 17.91 12.58 -3.26
CA SER A 69 18.71 13.21 -4.33
C SER A 69 19.22 12.17 -5.34
N ALA A 70 19.14 12.46 -6.64
CA ALA A 70 19.67 11.64 -7.73
C ALA A 70 21.17 11.25 -7.57
N SER A 71 21.91 11.89 -6.66
CA SER A 71 23.29 11.53 -6.28
C SER A 71 23.41 10.42 -5.21
N GLN A 72 22.33 10.15 -4.47
CA GLN A 72 22.22 9.05 -3.50
C GLN A 72 21.39 7.89 -4.08
N LEU A 73 20.51 8.18 -5.03
CA LEU A 73 19.81 7.19 -5.83
C LEU A 73 20.71 6.73 -6.98
N SER A 74 21.81 6.05 -6.67
CA SER A 74 22.29 5.07 -7.63
C SER A 74 21.24 3.96 -7.65
N ILE A 75 20.24 4.09 -8.54
CA ILE A 75 19.42 2.96 -9.00
C ILE A 75 20.41 2.01 -9.68
N PHE A 76 21.09 1.22 -8.86
CA PHE A 76 21.72 0.00 -9.26
C PHE A 76 20.60 -1.03 -9.27
N ILE A 77 19.82 -1.07 -10.36
CA ILE A 77 19.32 -2.38 -10.79
C ILE A 77 20.56 -3.09 -11.34
N LEU A 78 21.41 -3.58 -10.42
CA LEU A 78 22.49 -4.50 -10.75
C LEU A 78 21.81 -5.84 -11.01
N PHE A 79 21.28 -6.02 -12.22
CA PHE A 79 21.31 -7.36 -12.79
C PHE A 79 22.78 -7.66 -13.06
N LYS A 80 23.49 -8.15 -12.03
CA LYS A 80 24.69 -8.93 -12.27
C LYS A 80 24.20 -10.05 -13.19
N GLU A 81 24.82 -10.21 -14.36
CA GLU A 81 24.51 -11.32 -15.28
C GLU A 81 24.60 -12.64 -14.51
N GLU A 82 23.50 -13.12 -13.94
CA GLU A 82 23.45 -14.37 -13.21
C GLU A 82 22.10 -15.05 -13.44
N ARG A 83 22.18 -16.38 -13.51
CA ARG A 83 21.10 -17.30 -13.87
C ARG A 83 19.90 -17.05 -12.96
N CYS A 84 18.75 -16.69 -13.54
CA CYS A 84 17.50 -16.65 -12.79
C CYS A 84 17.18 -18.07 -12.32
N ARG A 85 17.31 -18.32 -11.01
CA ARG A 85 16.90 -19.56 -10.38
C ARG A 85 15.51 -19.33 -9.79
N VAL A 86 14.49 -19.93 -10.41
CA VAL A 86 13.15 -19.98 -9.85
C VAL A 86 13.14 -20.99 -8.71
N ILE A 87 12.67 -20.56 -7.54
CA ILE A 87 12.49 -21.41 -6.36
C ILE A 87 10.99 -21.45 -6.06
N ASP A 88 10.37 -22.60 -6.27
CA ASP A 88 8.94 -22.79 -6.03
C ASP A 88 8.65 -23.32 -4.61
N ASN A 89 7.38 -23.25 -4.19
CA ASN A 89 6.88 -23.80 -2.93
C ASN A 89 7.53 -23.21 -1.67
N LEU A 90 7.94 -21.94 -1.74
CA LEU A 90 8.37 -21.18 -0.57
C LEU A 90 7.20 -21.00 0.40
N LYS A 91 7.50 -21.05 1.70
CA LYS A 91 6.53 -20.87 2.78
C LYS A 91 6.87 -19.62 3.56
N ILE A 92 5.86 -18.80 3.80
CA ILE A 92 5.96 -17.65 4.72
C ILE A 92 5.42 -18.12 6.07
N ASP A 93 6.24 -17.96 7.11
CA ASP A 93 5.81 -18.21 8.49
C ASP A 93 4.65 -17.24 8.85
N ASP A 94 3.65 -17.74 9.58
CA ASP A 94 2.45 -16.99 9.99
C ASP A 94 1.64 -16.36 8.84
N VAL A 95 1.76 -16.89 7.61
CA VAL A 95 1.08 -16.35 6.41
C VAL A 95 -0.43 -16.20 6.59
N GLU A 96 -1.10 -17.11 7.29
CA GLU A 96 -2.55 -17.02 7.54
C GLU A 96 -2.91 -15.81 8.39
N THR A 97 -2.08 -15.46 9.38
CA THR A 97 -2.29 -14.26 10.20
C THR A 97 -1.99 -12.99 9.41
N ILE A 98 -0.94 -13.03 8.58
CA ILE A 98 -0.55 -11.91 7.69
C ILE A 98 -1.69 -11.62 6.70
N LEU A 99 -2.25 -12.65 6.06
CA LEU A 99 -3.30 -12.46 5.04
C LEU A 99 -4.66 -12.00 5.60
N GLU A 100 -4.83 -11.98 6.93
CA GLU A 100 -6.07 -11.58 7.60
C GLU A 100 -5.88 -10.31 8.45
N PRO A 101 -6.05 -9.09 7.87
CA PRO A 101 -5.79 -7.81 8.55
C PRO A 101 -6.55 -7.60 9.88
N ASN A 102 -7.73 -8.21 10.01
CA ASN A 102 -8.49 -8.16 11.26
C ASN A 102 -7.85 -9.01 12.36
N HIS A 103 -7.29 -10.18 12.00
CA HIS A 103 -6.62 -11.08 12.95
C HIS A 103 -5.21 -10.60 13.29
N SER A 104 -4.50 -9.98 12.34
CA SER A 104 -3.19 -9.38 12.60
C SER A 104 -3.30 -8.20 13.58
N GLY A 105 -4.42 -7.47 13.54
CA GLY A 105 -4.65 -6.23 14.29
C GLY A 105 -4.38 -4.97 13.46
N GLU A 106 -4.03 -5.13 12.18
CA GLU A 106 -3.71 -4.06 11.26
C GLU A 106 -4.86 -3.07 11.09
N VAL A 107 -6.09 -3.56 10.90
CA VAL A 107 -7.26 -2.68 10.72
C VAL A 107 -7.45 -1.77 11.93
N SER A 108 -7.29 -2.29 13.15
CA SER A 108 -7.41 -1.49 14.38
C SER A 108 -6.38 -0.36 14.43
N ILE A 109 -5.13 -0.67 14.08
CA ILE A 109 -4.04 0.31 14.02
C ILE A 109 -4.29 1.33 12.91
N MET A 110 -4.71 0.91 11.73
CA MET A 110 -5.04 1.81 10.62
C MET A 110 -6.13 2.81 11.00
N MET A 111 -7.15 2.39 11.74
CA MET A 111 -8.21 3.30 12.20
C MET A 111 -7.68 4.37 13.17
N ALA A 112 -6.81 3.97 14.11
CA ALA A 112 -6.20 4.89 15.07
C ALA A 112 -5.23 5.85 14.38
N GLU A 113 -4.39 5.34 13.47
CA GLU A 113 -3.45 6.13 12.67
C GLU A 113 -4.21 7.10 11.74
N PHE A 114 -5.32 6.67 11.13
CA PHE A 114 -6.17 7.54 10.30
C PHE A 114 -6.74 8.70 11.11
N LYS A 115 -7.39 8.44 12.25
CA LYS A 115 -7.92 9.50 13.12
C LYS A 115 -6.83 10.49 13.50
N ALA A 116 -5.66 10.01 13.93
CA ALA A 116 -4.56 10.89 14.32
C ALA A 116 -4.07 11.73 13.13
N ALA A 117 -3.83 11.09 11.98
CA ALA A 117 -3.23 11.72 10.81
C ALA A 117 -4.17 12.73 10.13
N ILE A 118 -5.45 12.38 9.94
CA ILE A 118 -6.40 13.28 9.27
C ILE A 118 -6.65 14.55 10.09
N ASN A 119 -6.70 14.44 11.41
CA ASN A 119 -6.87 15.59 12.30
C ASN A 119 -5.65 16.53 12.30
N ILE A 120 -4.45 16.01 12.02
CA ILE A 120 -3.26 16.84 11.83
C ILE A 120 -3.33 17.50 10.46
N TYR A 121 -3.54 16.72 9.40
CA TYR A 121 -3.60 17.19 8.02
C TYR A 121 -4.59 18.34 7.84
N LEU A 122 -5.83 18.18 8.34
CA LEU A 122 -6.88 19.20 8.18
C LEU A 122 -6.52 20.52 8.87
N LYS A 123 -5.75 20.50 9.96
CA LYS A 123 -5.30 21.70 10.66
C LYS A 123 -4.19 22.47 9.94
N GLU A 124 -3.48 21.80 9.03
CA GLU A 124 -2.43 22.42 8.21
C GLU A 124 -2.99 23.10 6.95
N LEU A 125 -4.26 22.85 6.61
CA LEU A 125 -4.90 23.46 5.45
C LEU A 125 -5.08 24.97 5.65
N VAL A 126 -4.87 25.73 4.57
CA VAL A 126 -5.07 27.19 4.57
C VAL A 126 -6.57 27.52 4.61
N GLU A 127 -7.38 26.72 3.92
CA GLU A 127 -8.83 26.88 3.82
C GLU A 127 -9.47 25.50 3.74
N SER A 128 -10.48 25.25 4.55
CA SER A 128 -11.22 23.99 4.56
C SER A 128 -12.63 24.18 5.17
N PRO A 129 -13.67 23.49 4.64
CA PRO A 129 -14.98 23.46 5.28
C PRO A 129 -15.01 22.61 6.56
N VAL A 130 -13.98 21.77 6.80
CA VAL A 130 -13.87 20.84 7.93
C VAL A 130 -12.44 20.84 8.50
N TRP A 131 -12.28 20.73 9.81
CA TRP A 131 -10.98 20.89 10.48
C TRP A 131 -10.59 19.69 11.36
N SER A 132 -11.42 18.65 11.36
CA SER A 132 -11.23 17.43 12.11
C SER A 132 -12.10 16.28 11.55
N LEU A 133 -11.84 15.05 11.99
CA LEU A 133 -12.66 13.89 11.64
C LEU A 133 -14.09 14.02 12.18
N VAL A 134 -14.28 14.63 13.35
CA VAL A 134 -15.63 14.91 13.87
C VAL A 134 -16.38 15.93 12.99
N ASP A 135 -15.68 16.93 12.45
CA ASP A 135 -16.29 17.87 11.51
C ASP A 135 -16.67 17.19 10.20
N ILE A 136 -15.85 16.25 9.69
CA ILE A 136 -16.20 15.44 8.51
C ILE A 136 -17.48 14.65 8.76
N ILE A 137 -17.59 13.96 9.89
CA ILE A 137 -18.80 13.18 10.22
C ILE A 137 -20.03 14.11 10.27
N ALA A 138 -19.93 15.22 10.99
CA ALA A 138 -21.02 16.19 11.10
C ALA A 138 -21.39 16.83 9.76
N PHE A 139 -20.39 17.10 8.89
CA PHE A 139 -20.59 17.58 7.55
C PHE A 139 -21.37 16.56 6.71
N ASN A 140 -20.98 15.29 6.75
CA ASN A 140 -21.66 14.24 6.01
C ASN A 140 -23.12 14.06 6.48
N GLU A 141 -23.36 14.06 7.80
CA GLU A 141 -24.73 13.99 8.35
C GLU A 141 -25.60 15.18 7.91
N SER A 142 -25.02 16.38 7.91
CA SER A 142 -25.71 17.61 7.48
C SER A 142 -25.96 17.66 5.97
N ASN A 143 -25.22 16.86 5.18
CA ASN A 143 -25.29 16.79 3.72
C ASN A 143 -25.64 15.38 3.23
N ALA A 144 -26.45 14.63 4.00
CA ALA A 144 -26.67 13.19 3.80
C ALA A 144 -27.15 12.80 2.39
N GLU A 145 -27.92 13.66 1.71
CA GLU A 145 -28.35 13.43 0.32
C GLU A 145 -27.19 13.56 -0.68
N LEU A 146 -26.30 14.54 -0.49
CA LEU A 146 -25.15 14.76 -1.37
C LEU A 146 -24.07 13.70 -1.15
N GLU A 147 -23.83 13.35 0.11
CA GLU A 147 -22.88 12.30 0.51
C GLU A 147 -23.46 10.88 0.36
N LYS A 148 -24.72 10.74 -0.08
CA LYS A 148 -25.38 9.47 -0.35
C LYS A 148 -25.36 8.48 0.82
N LEU A 149 -25.63 8.97 2.03
CA LEU A 149 -25.56 8.14 3.25
C LEU A 149 -26.62 7.02 3.31
N THR A 150 -27.59 6.99 2.38
CA THR A 150 -28.54 5.89 2.26
C THR A 150 -27.93 4.69 1.51
N GLU A 151 -27.10 4.96 0.51
CA GLU A 151 -26.43 3.96 -0.32
C GLU A 151 -25.06 3.56 0.23
N TYR A 152 -24.32 4.52 0.76
CA TYR A 152 -22.96 4.35 1.25
C TYR A 152 -22.83 5.02 2.62
N ASP A 153 -22.79 4.23 3.68
CA ASP A 153 -22.57 4.78 5.01
C ASP A 153 -21.11 5.27 5.19
N HIS A 154 -20.86 5.94 6.31
CA HIS A 154 -19.52 6.37 6.75
C HIS A 154 -19.09 5.69 8.06
N HIS A 155 -19.47 4.42 8.26
CA HIS A 155 -19.20 3.71 9.52
C HIS A 155 -17.70 3.66 9.85
N THR A 156 -16.83 3.64 8.84
CA THR A 156 -15.37 3.67 9.01
C THR A 156 -14.90 4.95 9.68
N PHE A 157 -15.48 6.12 9.32
CA PHE A 157 -15.16 7.38 10.00
C PHE A 157 -15.62 7.36 11.45
N ILE A 158 -16.81 6.81 11.73
CA ILE A 158 -17.32 6.65 13.08
C ILE A 158 -16.45 5.69 13.90
N ALA A 159 -16.01 4.58 13.30
CA ALA A 159 -15.14 3.59 13.94
C ALA A 159 -13.76 4.19 14.25
N ALA A 160 -13.15 4.88 13.29
CA ALA A 160 -11.90 5.61 13.50
C ALA A 160 -12.05 6.67 14.59
N GLN A 161 -13.12 7.46 14.58
CA GLN A 161 -13.35 8.50 15.59
C GLN A 161 -13.42 7.94 17.03
N LYS A 162 -13.88 6.69 17.18
CA LYS A 162 -13.98 5.98 18.47
C LYS A 162 -12.65 5.41 18.97
N THR A 163 -11.61 5.34 18.14
CA THR A 163 -10.31 4.84 18.62
C THR A 163 -9.71 5.80 19.63
N ASP A 164 -8.95 5.26 20.57
CA ASP A 164 -8.12 6.07 21.45
C ASP A 164 -6.87 6.57 20.70
N ASP A 165 -6.09 7.44 21.35
CA ASP A 165 -4.75 7.77 20.87
C ASP A 165 -3.85 6.51 20.92
N LEU A 166 -2.75 6.49 20.16
CA LEU A 166 -1.80 5.36 20.10
C LEU A 166 -1.15 5.07 21.48
N GLY A 167 -1.85 4.32 22.32
CA GLY A 167 -1.48 3.96 23.69
C GLY A 167 -0.72 2.64 23.77
N GLU A 168 -0.66 2.07 24.97
CA GLU A 168 0.09 0.81 25.22
C GLU A 168 -0.52 -0.39 24.48
N HIS A 169 -1.84 -0.40 24.29
CA HIS A 169 -2.50 -1.47 23.53
C HIS A 169 -2.08 -1.42 22.06
N GLU A 170 -2.11 -0.24 21.44
CA GLU A 170 -1.74 -0.01 20.06
C GLU A 170 -0.25 -0.31 19.84
N LYS A 171 0.63 0.05 20.79
CA LYS A 171 2.05 -0.32 20.74
C LYS A 171 2.27 -1.83 20.71
N THR A 172 1.52 -2.58 21.52
CA THR A 172 1.61 -4.04 21.53
C THR A 172 1.21 -4.63 20.17
N ILE A 173 0.18 -4.07 19.52
CA ILE A 173 -0.22 -4.50 18.17
C ILE A 173 0.86 -4.12 17.16
N LEU A 174 1.42 -2.90 17.21
CA LEU A 174 2.51 -2.48 16.33
C LEU A 174 3.73 -3.41 16.44
N GLU A 175 4.14 -3.77 17.66
CA GLU A 175 5.21 -4.75 17.89
C GLU A 175 4.87 -6.12 17.28
N LYS A 176 3.61 -6.57 17.41
CA LYS A 176 3.15 -7.81 16.76
C LYS A 176 3.25 -7.72 15.24
N LEU A 177 2.82 -6.60 14.64
CA LEU A 177 2.88 -6.39 13.18
C LEU A 177 4.34 -6.36 12.68
N GLU A 178 5.24 -5.69 13.40
CA GLU A 178 6.66 -5.67 13.09
C GLU A 178 7.28 -7.07 13.16
N ASN A 179 6.91 -7.85 14.18
CA ASN A 179 7.35 -9.24 14.31
C ASN A 179 6.82 -10.13 13.17
N LEU A 180 5.58 -9.95 12.72
CA LEU A 180 5.03 -10.68 11.58
C LEU A 180 5.78 -10.34 10.27
N SER A 181 6.17 -9.08 10.06
CA SER A 181 7.00 -8.69 8.91
C SER A 181 8.40 -9.30 8.98
N CYS A 182 9.09 -9.11 10.11
CA CYS A 182 10.46 -9.55 10.32
C CYS A 182 10.60 -11.08 10.22
N ASN A 183 9.69 -11.82 10.86
CA ASN A 183 9.76 -13.28 10.93
C ASN A 183 9.04 -13.97 9.76
N GLY A 184 8.19 -13.26 9.01
CA GLY A 184 7.53 -13.77 7.82
C GLY A 184 8.32 -13.48 6.55
N PHE A 185 7.93 -12.43 5.84
CA PHE A 185 8.46 -12.11 4.51
C PHE A 185 9.95 -11.78 4.52
N GLU A 186 10.42 -10.97 5.46
CA GLU A 186 11.82 -10.57 5.49
C GLU A 186 12.76 -11.74 5.80
N LYS A 187 12.35 -12.62 6.72
CA LYS A 187 13.08 -13.85 7.02
C LYS A 187 13.15 -14.74 5.79
N LEU A 188 12.03 -14.95 5.09
CA LEU A 188 11.99 -15.72 3.85
C LEU A 188 13.01 -15.19 2.83
N MET A 189 13.01 -13.87 2.59
CA MET A 189 13.95 -13.21 1.67
C MET A 189 15.41 -13.42 2.08
N LYS A 190 15.73 -13.23 3.37
CA LYS A 190 17.10 -13.32 3.92
C LYS A 190 17.63 -14.75 3.92
N GLU A 191 16.86 -15.72 4.40
CA GLU A 191 17.31 -17.11 4.56
C GLU A 191 17.49 -17.85 3.23
N ASN A 192 16.74 -17.44 2.20
CA ASN A 192 16.81 -18.07 0.87
C ASN A 192 17.62 -17.24 -0.14
N GLU A 193 18.23 -16.13 0.30
CA GLU A 193 19.01 -15.20 -0.53
C GLU A 193 18.23 -14.76 -1.78
N LEU A 194 16.97 -14.37 -1.60
CA LEU A 194 16.06 -14.00 -2.70
C LEU A 194 16.25 -12.54 -3.11
N ASP A 195 16.26 -12.28 -4.41
CA ASP A 195 16.23 -10.92 -4.96
C ASP A 195 14.80 -10.37 -5.07
N ALA A 196 13.81 -11.24 -5.33
CA ALA A 196 12.40 -10.88 -5.45
C ALA A 196 11.50 -12.11 -5.21
N VAL A 197 10.24 -11.84 -4.86
CA VAL A 197 9.16 -12.83 -4.83
C VAL A 197 8.11 -12.41 -5.85
N VAL A 198 7.71 -13.34 -6.70
CA VAL A 198 6.64 -13.15 -7.68
C VAL A 198 5.42 -13.92 -7.21
N ILE A 199 4.27 -13.26 -7.14
CA ILE A 199 3.02 -13.87 -6.70
C ILE A 199 1.94 -13.67 -7.78
N PRO A 200 1.17 -14.72 -8.13
CA PRO A 200 -0.06 -14.59 -8.90
C PRO A 200 -1.05 -13.60 -8.31
N GLY A 201 -1.40 -12.57 -9.09
CA GLY A 201 -2.51 -11.65 -8.76
C GLY A 201 -2.26 -10.79 -7.52
N THR A 202 -3.34 -10.38 -6.87
CA THR A 202 -3.30 -9.40 -5.76
C THR A 202 -3.61 -10.02 -4.39
N CYS A 203 -3.79 -11.34 -4.30
CA CYS A 203 -4.24 -12.02 -3.09
C CYS A 203 -3.22 -11.95 -1.94
N ALA A 204 -1.94 -11.77 -2.26
CA ALA A 204 -0.85 -11.68 -1.31
C ALA A 204 -0.41 -10.25 -0.97
N CYS A 205 -1.18 -9.24 -1.39
CA CYS A 205 -0.79 -7.86 -1.12
C CYS A 205 -0.56 -7.50 0.36
N PRO A 206 -1.25 -8.09 1.36
CA PRO A 206 -0.93 -7.84 2.77
C PRO A 206 0.55 -8.07 3.09
N ILE A 207 1.19 -9.11 2.50
CA ILE A 207 2.61 -9.44 2.71
C ILE A 207 3.52 -8.24 2.40
N PHE A 208 3.21 -7.48 1.35
CA PHE A 208 3.99 -6.31 0.95
C PHE A 208 3.58 -5.03 1.68
N ALA A 209 2.37 -4.99 2.23
CA ALA A 209 1.85 -3.88 3.01
C ALA A 209 2.52 -3.82 4.40
N PHE A 210 2.54 -4.91 5.18
CA PHE A 210 3.02 -4.89 6.58
C PHE A 210 4.39 -4.27 6.78
N GLY A 211 5.36 -4.69 5.96
CA GLY A 211 6.76 -4.27 6.08
C GLY A 211 7.10 -3.00 5.29
N GLY A 212 6.12 -2.37 4.63
CA GLY A 212 6.37 -1.22 3.77
C GLY A 212 7.30 -1.52 2.58
N SER A 213 7.44 -2.80 2.20
CA SER A 213 8.32 -3.27 1.13
C SER A 213 7.85 -2.79 -0.25
N PRO A 214 8.72 -2.51 -1.23
CA PRO A 214 8.29 -2.11 -2.56
C PRO A 214 7.56 -3.27 -3.27
N ALA A 215 6.61 -2.93 -4.15
CA ALA A 215 5.92 -3.89 -5.02
C ALA A 215 5.72 -3.32 -6.43
N ILE A 216 5.71 -4.20 -7.41
CA ILE A 216 5.41 -3.90 -8.81
C ILE A 216 4.37 -4.91 -9.32
N THR A 217 3.40 -4.43 -10.08
CA THR A 217 2.49 -5.27 -10.85
C THR A 217 2.40 -4.79 -12.29
N GLY A 218 2.02 -5.69 -13.18
CA GLY A 218 1.79 -5.38 -14.58
C GLY A 218 1.11 -6.52 -15.32
N PRO A 219 0.65 -6.27 -16.56
CA PRO A 219 -0.03 -7.28 -17.36
C PRO A 219 0.89 -8.46 -17.67
N VAL A 220 0.48 -9.67 -17.28
CA VAL A 220 1.19 -10.93 -17.63
C VAL A 220 0.49 -11.72 -18.74
N GLY A 221 -0.71 -11.29 -19.14
CA GLY A 221 -1.45 -11.82 -20.29
C GLY A 221 -2.96 -11.89 -20.05
N TYR A 222 -3.68 -12.54 -20.96
CA TYR A 222 -5.12 -12.81 -20.86
C TYR A 222 -5.39 -14.29 -21.10
N ALA A 223 -6.27 -14.87 -20.28
CA ALA A 223 -6.85 -16.18 -20.49
C ALA A 223 -7.70 -16.20 -21.77
N THR A 224 -8.03 -17.40 -22.23
CA THR A 224 -8.74 -17.61 -23.52
C THR A 224 -10.16 -17.05 -23.55
N ASP A 225 -10.77 -16.81 -22.39
CA ASP A 225 -12.06 -16.16 -22.20
C ASP A 225 -11.96 -14.62 -22.16
N GLY A 226 -10.76 -14.06 -22.30
CA GLY A 226 -10.49 -12.62 -22.21
C GLY A 226 -10.34 -12.11 -20.78
N CYS A 227 -10.45 -12.96 -19.76
CA CYS A 227 -10.06 -12.64 -18.40
C CYS A 227 -8.54 -12.45 -18.34
N ARG A 228 -8.03 -11.71 -17.36
CA ARG A 228 -6.57 -11.54 -17.24
C ARG A 228 -5.96 -12.80 -16.67
N LEU A 229 -4.74 -13.10 -17.09
CA LEU A 229 -3.91 -14.02 -16.34
C LEU A 229 -3.47 -13.28 -15.09
N GLU A 230 -3.95 -13.73 -13.93
CA GLU A 230 -3.17 -13.59 -12.71
C GLU A 230 -1.91 -14.44 -12.91
N SER A 231 -0.74 -14.02 -12.40
CA SER A 231 0.57 -14.67 -12.61
C SER A 231 0.64 -16.11 -12.06
N VAL A 232 -0.17 -17.04 -12.56
CA VAL A 232 -0.16 -18.46 -12.21
C VAL A 232 0.99 -19.12 -12.95
N LEU A 233 2.13 -19.26 -12.29
CA LEU A 233 3.08 -20.31 -12.65
C LEU A 233 2.55 -21.61 -12.03
N GLY A 234 1.83 -22.38 -12.84
CA GLY A 234 1.25 -23.66 -12.41
C GLY A 234 0.30 -24.24 -13.46
N ASP A 235 0.88 -24.73 -14.56
CA ASP A 235 0.59 -26.04 -15.18
C ASP A 235 1.67 -26.39 -16.22
#